data_AF-A0A397PMH0-F1
#
_entry.id   AF-A0A397PMH0-F1
#
_cell.length_a   1.000
_cell.length_b   1.000
_cell.length_c   1.000
_cell.angle_alpha   90.00
_cell.angle_beta   90.00
_cell.angle_gamma   90.00
#
_symmetry.space_group_name_H-M   'P 1'
#
loop_
_entity.id
_entity.type
_entity.pdbx_description
1 polymer ?
#
loop_
_entity_poly.entity_id
_entity_poly.type
_entity_poly.pdbx_seq_one_letter_code
_entity_poly.pdbx_strand_id
1 'polypeptide(L)'
;MFGSLAALALIAAPAIGVAQETPQATPTGDGQQGTPPEKIRNVTVYGDEPCPKAEDGEVVVCSRRDADEQFRIPQELRETHYSPAKNSWVNKAQVVDDVSRTAGGLPDTCSPVGTGGQTGCFMQAGRAAAAEKRERKRAAESIP
;
A
#
# COMPACT_ATOMS: atom_id res chain seq x y z
N MET A 1 -56.89 -15.42 27.57
CA MET A 1 -56.76 -16.33 26.41
C MET A 1 -55.31 -16.76 26.40
N PHE A 2 -54.91 -17.83 27.10
CA PHE A 2 -55.17 -19.25 26.77
C PHE A 2 -54.86 -19.53 25.28
N GLY A 3 -53.80 -20.24 24.89
CA GLY A 3 -52.68 -20.80 25.67
C GLY A 3 -51.96 -21.92 24.89
N SER A 4 -50.82 -22.43 25.41
CA SER A 4 -50.13 -23.68 24.97
C SER A 4 -49.57 -23.70 23.53
N LEU A 5 -48.63 -24.54 23.09
CA LEU A 5 -47.61 -25.48 23.64
C LEU A 5 -46.62 -25.75 22.45
N ALA A 6 -45.42 -26.34 22.53
CA ALA A 6 -44.62 -26.97 23.59
C ALA A 6 -43.10 -26.69 23.36
N ALA A 7 -42.20 -27.39 24.06
CA ALA A 7 -40.74 -27.33 23.86
C ALA A 7 -40.16 -28.64 23.28
N LEU A 8 -39.08 -28.54 22.51
CA LEU A 8 -38.08 -29.60 22.23
C LEU A 8 -36.74 -28.88 21.92
N ALA A 9 -35.70 -28.92 22.75
CA ALA A 9 -34.85 -30.04 23.18
C ALA A 9 -33.64 -30.32 22.25
N LEU A 10 -32.48 -29.79 22.66
CA LEU A 10 -31.12 -30.38 22.60
C LEU A 10 -30.77 -31.40 21.50
N ILE A 11 -29.93 -30.97 20.54
CA ILE A 11 -28.91 -31.79 19.85
C ILE A 11 -27.68 -30.86 19.68
N ALA A 12 -26.70 -30.89 20.58
CA ALA A 12 -25.49 -31.72 20.51
C ALA A 12 -24.57 -31.38 19.32
N ALA A 13 -23.44 -30.73 19.60
CA ALA A 13 -22.37 -30.50 18.65
C ALA A 13 -21.44 -31.71 18.57
N PRO A 14 -20.99 -32.12 17.37
CA PRO A 14 -19.74 -32.84 17.18
C PRO A 14 -18.65 -31.88 16.73
N ALA A 15 -17.61 -31.72 17.55
CA ALA A 15 -16.35 -31.17 17.08
C ALA A 15 -15.70 -32.21 16.14
N ILE A 16 -15.84 -32.03 14.82
CA ILE A 16 -15.04 -32.78 13.85
C ILE A 16 -13.83 -31.93 13.50
N GLY A 17 -12.78 -32.09 14.30
CA GLY A 17 -11.46 -31.56 13.98
C GLY A 17 -10.88 -32.31 12.79
N VAL A 18 -11.07 -31.78 11.58
CA VAL A 18 -10.22 -32.14 10.44
C VAL A 18 -8.86 -31.49 10.62
N ALA A 19 -7.90 -32.25 11.15
CA ALA A 19 -6.50 -31.91 11.05
C ALA A 19 -6.11 -31.92 9.57
N GLN A 20 -6.15 -30.76 8.92
CA GLN A 20 -5.55 -30.58 7.60
C GLN A 20 -4.04 -30.52 7.78
N GLU A 21 -3.40 -31.69 7.83
CA GLU A 21 -1.96 -31.82 7.67
C GLU A 21 -1.63 -31.58 6.19
N THR A 22 -1.69 -30.32 5.78
CA THR A 22 -1.01 -29.88 4.55
C THR A 22 0.48 -30.11 4.78
N PRO A 23 1.18 -30.84 3.89
CA PRO A 23 2.63 -30.86 3.89
C PRO A 23 3.07 -29.42 3.63
N GLN A 24 3.51 -28.72 4.68
CA GLN A 24 4.22 -27.48 4.52
C GLN A 24 5.53 -27.82 3.81
N ALA A 25 5.54 -27.63 2.50
CA ALA A 25 6.74 -27.68 1.70
C ALA A 25 7.69 -26.61 2.25
N THR A 26 8.60 -27.04 3.12
CA THR A 26 9.67 -26.21 3.64
C THR A 26 10.42 -25.67 2.43
N PRO A 27 10.64 -24.34 2.32
CA PRO A 27 11.48 -23.84 1.26
C PRO A 27 12.89 -24.39 1.47
N THR A 28 13.29 -25.38 0.68
CA THR A 28 14.69 -25.82 0.55
C THR A 28 15.47 -24.75 -0.21
N GLY A 29 15.64 -23.60 0.44
CA GLY A 29 16.78 -22.74 0.19
C GLY A 29 17.89 -23.16 1.13
N ASP A 30 19.13 -23.22 0.63
CA ASP A 30 20.34 -23.47 1.41
C ASP A 30 20.67 -22.27 2.31
N GLY A 31 19.79 -21.98 3.26
CA GLY A 31 20.04 -21.06 4.36
C GLY A 31 20.99 -21.73 5.34
N GLN A 32 22.19 -21.19 5.49
CA GLN A 32 23.14 -21.59 6.52
C GLN A 32 22.46 -21.67 7.89
N GLN A 33 22.40 -22.87 8.45
CA GLN A 33 21.88 -23.12 9.79
C GLN A 33 22.90 -22.66 10.84
N GLY A 34 22.94 -21.34 11.04
CA GLY A 34 23.65 -20.68 12.13
C GLY A 34 22.67 -19.97 13.06
N THR A 35 23.11 -19.69 14.29
CA THR A 35 22.43 -18.78 15.21
C THR A 35 22.05 -17.48 14.49
N PRO A 36 20.84 -16.92 14.67
CA PRO A 36 20.47 -15.66 14.04
C PRO A 36 21.52 -14.58 14.32
N PRO A 37 22.02 -13.86 13.30
CA PRO A 37 23.08 -12.88 13.49
C PRO A 37 22.61 -11.76 14.42
N GLU A 38 23.47 -11.36 15.35
CA GLU A 38 23.14 -10.34 16.36
C GLU A 38 22.92 -8.96 15.71
N LYS A 39 23.56 -8.73 14.55
CA LYS A 39 23.48 -7.48 13.80
C LYS A 39 23.61 -7.70 12.29
N ILE A 40 22.80 -7.00 11.50
CA ILE A 40 22.91 -6.95 10.03
C ILE A 40 23.21 -5.51 9.62
N ARG A 41 24.23 -5.31 8.79
CA ARG A 41 24.64 -4.00 8.26
C ARG A 41 24.64 -4.00 6.74
N ASN A 42 23.68 -3.28 6.17
CA ASN A 42 23.59 -3.06 4.72
C ASN A 42 24.53 -1.89 4.35
N VAL A 43 25.47 -2.11 3.44
CA VAL A 43 26.42 -1.11 2.96
C VAL A 43 26.31 -1.01 1.44
N THR A 44 26.21 0.21 0.90
CA THR A 44 26.29 0.43 -0.55
C THR A 44 27.71 0.86 -0.89
N VAL A 45 28.39 0.09 -1.73
CA VAL A 45 29.75 0.35 -2.23
C VAL A 45 29.71 0.77 -3.70
N TYR A 46 30.59 1.69 -4.10
CA TYR A 46 30.62 2.23 -5.47
C TYR A 46 31.85 1.75 -6.25
N GLY A 47 31.64 1.28 -7.48
CA GLY A 47 32.70 0.70 -8.32
C GLY A 47 33.41 -0.47 -7.63
N ASP A 48 34.73 -0.42 -7.63
CA ASP A 48 35.62 -1.45 -7.06
C ASP A 48 35.97 -1.23 -5.58
N GLU A 49 35.22 -0.41 -4.85
CA GLU A 49 35.43 -0.20 -3.42
C GLU A 49 35.27 -1.53 -2.63
N PRO A 50 36.25 -1.91 -1.78
CA PRO A 50 36.18 -3.16 -1.02
C PRO A 50 35.10 -3.10 0.06
N CYS A 51 34.31 -4.16 0.16
CA CYS A 51 33.37 -4.34 1.26
C CYS A 51 34.06 -4.24 2.62
N PRO A 52 33.55 -3.44 3.58
CA PRO A 52 34.09 -3.40 4.92
C PRO A 52 33.88 -4.77 5.58
N LYS A 53 34.91 -5.23 6.31
CA LYS A 53 34.82 -6.51 7.03
C LYS A 53 33.70 -6.50 8.07
N ALA A 54 33.15 -7.67 8.32
CA ALA A 54 32.30 -7.92 9.47
C ALA A 54 33.14 -7.97 10.73
N GLU A 55 32.63 -7.35 11.80
CA GLU A 55 33.11 -7.57 13.17
C GLU A 55 32.38 -8.79 13.76
N ASP A 56 32.87 -9.32 14.89
CA ASP A 56 32.32 -10.53 15.50
C ASP A 56 30.80 -10.42 15.75
N GLY A 57 30.03 -11.40 15.24
CA GLY A 57 28.57 -11.46 15.37
C GLY A 57 27.76 -10.65 14.35
N GLU A 58 28.41 -9.85 13.49
CA GLU A 58 27.75 -9.01 12.49
C GLU A 58 27.76 -9.64 11.08
N VAL A 59 26.67 -9.48 10.32
CA VAL A 59 26.61 -9.82 8.88
C VAL A 59 26.57 -8.53 8.07
N VAL A 60 27.58 -8.33 7.21
CA VAL A 60 27.66 -7.18 6.31
C VAL A 60 27.15 -7.58 4.93
N VAL A 61 26.06 -6.97 4.49
CA VAL A 61 25.48 -7.19 3.16
C VAL A 61 25.85 -6.00 2.27
N CYS A 62 26.67 -6.23 1.26
CA CYS A 62 27.04 -5.21 0.28
C CYS A 62 26.10 -5.18 -0.92
N SER A 63 25.48 -4.03 -1.18
CA SER A 63 24.99 -3.68 -2.53
C SER A 63 26.09 -2.95 -3.29
N ARG A 64 26.46 -3.42 -4.49
CA ARG A 64 27.40 -2.72 -5.36
C ARG A 64 26.66 -1.87 -6.38
N ARG A 65 27.13 -0.65 -6.62
CA ARG A 65 26.63 0.28 -7.65
C ARG A 65 27.77 0.80 -8.50
N ASP A 66 27.45 1.22 -9.71
CA ASP A 66 28.45 1.79 -10.63
C ASP A 66 28.98 3.13 -10.10
N ALA A 67 30.20 3.48 -10.47
CA ALA A 67 30.88 4.67 -9.95
C ALA A 67 30.20 5.99 -10.37
N ASP A 68 29.48 6.02 -11.49
CA ASP A 68 28.69 7.18 -11.91
C ASP A 68 27.40 7.36 -11.10
N GLU A 69 26.89 6.30 -10.45
CA GLU A 69 25.70 6.39 -9.60
C GLU A 69 25.96 7.12 -8.28
N GLN A 70 27.21 7.36 -7.88
CA GLN A 70 27.55 8.09 -6.64
C GLN A 70 26.97 9.52 -6.60
N PHE A 71 26.88 10.19 -7.76
CA PHE A 71 26.39 11.56 -7.90
C PHE A 71 25.08 11.67 -8.69
N ARG A 72 24.52 10.54 -9.12
CA ARG A 72 23.32 10.47 -9.94
C ARG A 72 22.14 9.99 -9.10
N ILE A 73 20.93 10.41 -9.45
CA ILE A 73 19.69 9.84 -8.88
C ILE A 73 19.75 8.31 -9.13
N PRO A 74 19.62 7.43 -8.12
CA PRO A 74 19.64 5.97 -8.29
C PRO A 74 18.57 5.47 -9.26
N GLN A 75 18.82 4.35 -9.96
CA GLN A 75 17.93 3.84 -11.00
C GLN A 75 16.48 3.66 -10.51
N GLU A 76 16.30 3.14 -9.30
CA GLU A 76 14.99 2.94 -8.66
C GLU A 76 14.22 4.25 -8.41
N LEU A 77 14.90 5.40 -8.36
CA LEU A 77 14.30 6.73 -8.20
C LEU A 77 14.20 7.50 -9.54
N ARG A 78 14.73 6.95 -10.65
CA ARG A 78 14.55 7.53 -12.00
C ARG A 78 13.14 7.28 -12.54
N GLU A 79 12.47 6.23 -12.07
CA GLU A 79 11.10 5.90 -12.46
C GLU A 79 10.07 6.85 -11.82
N THR A 80 9.59 7.81 -12.60
CA THR A 80 8.49 8.70 -12.18
C THR A 80 7.14 7.99 -12.33
N HIS A 81 6.81 7.17 -11.33
CA HIS A 81 5.51 6.49 -11.18
C HIS A 81 4.32 7.47 -11.16
N TYR A 82 4.53 8.70 -10.69
CA TYR A 82 3.64 9.83 -10.92
C TYR A 82 4.46 11.11 -11.11
N SER A 83 4.21 11.85 -12.20
CA SER A 83 4.90 13.13 -12.46
C SER A 83 3.87 14.25 -12.65
N PRO A 84 3.91 15.32 -11.85
CA PRO A 84 3.04 16.48 -12.07
C PRO A 84 3.36 17.22 -13.39
N ALA A 85 4.47 16.91 -14.06
CA ALA A 85 4.73 17.38 -15.42
C ALA A 85 3.89 16.65 -16.49
N LYS A 86 3.42 15.42 -16.21
CA LYS A 86 2.55 14.64 -17.12
C LYS A 86 1.06 15.03 -17.05
N ASN A 87 0.67 15.87 -16.08
CA ASN A 87 -0.68 16.45 -16.03
C ASN A 87 -0.82 17.57 -17.06
N SER A 88 -1.82 17.45 -17.95
CA SER A 88 -2.13 18.46 -18.96
C SER A 88 -2.43 19.82 -18.32
N TRP A 89 -2.15 20.91 -19.05
CA TRP A 89 -2.43 22.26 -18.56
C TRP A 89 -3.92 22.47 -18.27
N VAL A 90 -4.80 21.85 -19.07
CA VAL A 90 -6.27 21.85 -18.86
C VAL A 90 -6.63 21.22 -17.51
N ASN A 91 -6.06 20.06 -17.16
CA ASN A 91 -6.33 19.42 -15.86
C ASN A 91 -5.84 20.29 -14.69
N LYS A 92 -4.72 21.01 -14.86
CA LYS A 92 -4.21 21.95 -13.84
C LYS A 92 -5.12 23.17 -13.68
N ALA A 93 -5.62 23.72 -14.80
CA ALA A 93 -6.56 24.85 -14.77
C ALA A 93 -7.88 24.47 -14.06
N GLN A 94 -8.38 23.25 -14.25
CA GLN A 94 -9.56 22.75 -13.52
C GLN A 94 -9.32 22.72 -12.00
N VAL A 95 -8.17 22.21 -11.53
CA VAL A 95 -7.83 22.20 -10.08
C VAL A 95 -7.76 23.62 -9.50
N VAL A 96 -7.23 24.60 -10.25
CA VAL A 96 -7.19 26.00 -9.82
C VAL A 96 -8.60 26.60 -9.73
N ASP A 97 -9.48 26.30 -10.68
CA ASP A 97 -10.88 26.72 -10.65
C ASP A 97 -11.63 26.09 -9.46
N ASP A 98 -11.53 24.77 -9.25
CA ASP A 98 -12.15 24.06 -8.13
C ASP A 98 -11.76 24.64 -6.76
N VAL A 99 -10.48 24.97 -6.57
CA VAL A 99 -9.97 25.63 -5.35
C VAL A 99 -10.57 27.03 -5.20
N SER A 100 -10.61 27.83 -6.27
CA SER A 100 -11.21 29.17 -6.28
C SER A 100 -12.71 29.14 -5.94
N ARG A 101 -13.47 28.24 -6.57
CA ARG A 101 -14.91 28.03 -6.32
C ARG A 101 -15.18 27.62 -4.87
N THR A 102 -14.35 26.73 -4.32
CA THR A 102 -14.46 26.27 -2.93
C THR A 102 -14.15 27.40 -1.95
N ALA A 103 -13.09 28.19 -2.20
CA ALA A 103 -12.77 29.36 -1.39
C ALA A 103 -13.87 30.45 -1.47
N GLY A 104 -14.53 30.59 -2.62
CA GLY A 104 -15.64 31.52 -2.84
C GLY A 104 -17.00 31.08 -2.26
N GLY A 105 -17.11 29.89 -1.67
CA GLY A 105 -18.37 29.40 -1.09
C GLY A 105 -19.48 29.13 -2.10
N LEU A 106 -19.12 28.78 -3.34
CA LEU A 106 -20.10 28.51 -4.39
C LEU A 106 -20.90 27.21 -4.10
N PRO A 107 -22.17 27.13 -4.55
CA PRO A 107 -22.93 25.89 -4.52
C PRO A 107 -22.19 24.72 -5.17
N ASP A 108 -22.50 23.50 -4.70
CA ASP A 108 -21.90 22.22 -5.10
C ASP A 108 -20.39 22.06 -4.83
N THR A 109 -19.78 22.98 -4.09
CA THR A 109 -18.41 22.85 -3.55
C THR A 109 -18.42 22.37 -2.10
N CYS A 110 -17.37 21.68 -1.66
CA CYS A 110 -17.22 21.28 -0.25
C CYS A 110 -16.63 22.43 0.59
N SER A 111 -17.33 23.56 0.61
CA SER A 111 -16.91 24.75 1.32
C SER A 111 -17.60 24.89 2.69
N PRO A 112 -16.90 25.33 3.74
CA PRO A 112 -17.52 25.70 5.02
C PRO A 112 -18.19 27.09 4.98
N VAL A 113 -18.01 27.87 3.91
CA VAL A 113 -18.63 29.19 3.73
C VAL A 113 -19.74 29.13 2.66
N GLY A 114 -20.84 29.85 2.88
CA GLY A 114 -22.01 29.85 2.01
C GLY A 114 -23.06 28.79 2.36
N THR A 115 -24.00 28.54 1.45
CA THR A 115 -25.05 27.52 1.59
C THR A 115 -24.87 26.41 0.55
N GLY A 116 -25.15 25.16 0.93
CA GLY A 116 -24.93 23.99 0.05
C GLY A 116 -23.55 23.33 0.17
N GLY A 117 -22.72 23.76 1.13
CA GLY A 117 -21.45 23.08 1.44
C GLY A 117 -21.63 21.60 1.80
N GLN A 118 -22.69 21.27 2.55
CA GLN A 118 -22.98 19.89 2.95
C GLN A 118 -23.31 18.97 1.75
N THR A 119 -24.02 19.48 0.73
CA THR A 119 -24.33 18.71 -0.47
C THR A 119 -23.11 18.59 -1.38
N GLY A 120 -22.30 19.65 -1.50
CA GLY A 120 -21.02 19.61 -2.21
C GLY A 120 -20.05 18.57 -1.64
N CYS A 121 -19.89 18.52 -0.30
CA CYS A 121 -19.07 17.52 0.37
C CYS A 121 -19.58 16.08 0.16
N PHE A 122 -20.90 15.85 0.24
CA PHE A 122 -21.49 14.53 -0.05
C PHE A 122 -21.18 14.08 -1.48
N MET A 123 -21.32 14.96 -2.46
CA MET A 123 -21.01 14.67 -3.86
C MET A 123 -19.51 14.44 -4.08
N GLN A 124 -18.63 15.18 -3.39
CA GLN A 124 -17.18 14.94 -3.43
C GLN A 124 -16.81 13.56 -2.87
N ALA A 125 -17.37 13.16 -1.72
CA ALA A 125 -17.16 11.83 -1.14
C ALA A 125 -17.63 10.71 -2.10
N GLY A 126 -18.79 10.89 -2.75
CA GLY A 126 -19.27 9.98 -3.78
C GLY A 126 -18.34 9.86 -4.99
N ARG A 127 -17.77 10.98 -5.46
CA ARG A 127 -16.78 11.01 -6.55
C ARG A 127 -15.47 10.30 -6.16
N ALA A 128 -14.99 10.50 -4.93
CA ALA A 128 -13.79 9.85 -4.39
C ALA A 128 -13.97 8.32 -4.30
N ALA A 129 -15.06 7.85 -3.67
CA ALA A 129 -15.38 6.42 -3.60
C ALA A 129 -15.58 5.78 -4.98
N ALA A 130 -16.05 6.54 -5.98
CA ALA A 130 -16.10 6.08 -7.37
C ALA A 130 -14.72 6.05 -8.04
N ALA A 131 -13.79 6.95 -7.70
CA ALA A 131 -12.41 6.93 -8.17
C ALA A 131 -11.64 5.72 -7.64
N GLU A 132 -11.68 5.50 -6.32
CA GLU A 132 -11.09 4.33 -5.67
C GLU A 132 -11.60 3.02 -6.29
N LYS A 133 -12.92 2.91 -6.56
CA LYS A 133 -13.50 1.74 -7.23
C LYS A 133 -12.95 1.52 -8.65
N ARG A 134 -12.64 2.59 -9.39
CA ARG A 134 -11.99 2.49 -10.72
C ARG A 134 -10.52 2.09 -10.60
N GLU A 135 -9.81 2.65 -9.62
CA GLU A 135 -8.40 2.36 -9.37
C GLU A 135 -8.19 0.92 -8.92
N ARG A 136 -9.00 0.40 -7.99
CA ARG A 136 -8.96 -1.03 -7.60
C ARG A 136 -9.23 -1.96 -8.78
N LYS A 137 -10.14 -1.59 -9.70
CA LYS A 137 -10.40 -2.38 -10.92
C LYS A 137 -9.18 -2.40 -11.84
N ARG A 138 -8.58 -1.24 -12.11
CA ARG A 138 -7.35 -1.13 -12.92
C ARG A 138 -6.19 -1.90 -12.29
N ALA A 139 -6.04 -1.82 -10.97
CA ALA A 139 -5.01 -2.56 -10.24
C ALA A 139 -5.19 -4.08 -10.36
N ALA A 140 -6.42 -4.58 -10.24
CA ALA A 140 -6.73 -5.99 -10.44
C ALA A 140 -6.54 -6.46 -11.90
N GLU A 141 -6.80 -5.58 -12.87
CA GLU A 141 -6.58 -5.83 -14.31
C GLU A 141 -5.08 -5.78 -14.70
N SER A 142 -4.25 -5.08 -13.92
CA SER A 142 -2.80 -4.97 -14.15
C SER A 142 -1.95 -6.10 -13.57
N ILE A 143 -2.57 -7.12 -12.96
CA ILE A 143 -1.88 -8.34 -12.49
C ILE A 143 -1.88 -9.35 -13.66
N PRO A 144 -0.70 -9.73 -14.20
CA PRO A 144 -0.58 -10.71 -15.29
C PRO A 144 -0.82 -12.16 -14.85
#